data_AF-A0A9P0PNE9-F1
#
_entry.id   AF-A0A9P0PNE9-F1
#
_cell.length_a   1.000
_cell.length_b   1.000
_cell.length_c   1.000
_cell.angle_alpha   90.00
_cell.angle_beta   90.00
_cell.angle_gamma   90.00
#
_symmetry.space_group_name_H-M   'P 1'
#
loop_
_entity.id
_entity.type
_entity.pdbx_description
1 polymer ?
#
loop_
_entity_poly.entity_id
_entity_poly.type
_entity_poly.pdbx_seq_one_letter_code
_entity_poly.pdbx_strand_id
1 'polypeptide(L)' 'MSAKKRKFPEVYVKFGFTFIEKDELQLPQYVICMKVLCNDSMRPNRLERHLRQQQPTLVLKTKDFFLLKQNH' A
#
# COMPACT_ATOMS: atom_id res chain seq x y z
N MET A 1 -24.90 -4.25 -14.20
CA MET A 1 -23.94 -5.22 -13.64
C MET A 1 -22.97 -4.46 -12.74
N SER A 2 -23.10 -4.57 -11.42
CA SER A 2 -22.15 -3.92 -10.50
C SER A 2 -20.81 -4.64 -10.61
N ALA A 3 -19.88 -4.04 -11.33
CA ALA A 3 -18.48 -4.46 -11.30
C ALA A 3 -18.06 -4.53 -9.83
N LYS A 4 -17.74 -5.73 -9.34
CA LYS A 4 -17.20 -5.92 -7.99
C LYS A 4 -15.87 -5.18 -7.94
N LYS A 5 -15.90 -3.90 -7.55
CA LYS A 5 -14.71 -3.08 -7.32
C LYS A 5 -13.84 -3.86 -6.31
N ARG A 6 -12.62 -4.23 -6.74
CA ARG A 6 -11.67 -4.92 -5.86
C ARG A 6 -11.31 -3.95 -4.75
N LYS A 7 -11.82 -4.23 -3.55
CA LYS A 7 -11.45 -3.47 -2.35
C LYS A 7 -10.02 -3.79 -1.97
N PHE A 8 -9.27 -2.77 -1.57
CA PHE A 8 -7.93 -2.86 -1.05
C PHE A 8 -7.99 -3.62 0.28
N PRO A 9 -7.33 -4.78 0.38
CA PRO A 9 -7.28 -5.53 1.61
C PRO A 9 -6.52 -4.75 2.69
N GLU A 10 -7.15 -4.53 3.85
CA GLU A 10 -6.51 -3.88 5.02
C GLU A 10 -5.25 -4.62 5.47
N VAL A 11 -5.12 -5.91 5.16
CA VAL A 11 -3.91 -6.71 5.40
C VAL A 11 -2.67 -6.15 4.69
N TYR A 12 -2.81 -5.23 3.72
CA TYR A 12 -1.69 -4.59 3.05
C TYR A 12 -1.12 -3.38 3.79
N VAL A 13 -1.82 -2.85 4.79
CA VAL A 13 -1.30 -1.82 5.71
C VAL A 13 -0.03 -2.31 6.43
N LYS A 14 0.08 -3.63 6.68
CA LYS A 14 1.29 -4.24 7.28
C LYS A 14 2.54 -4.09 6.41
N PHE A 15 2.38 -3.86 5.11
CA PHE A 15 3.49 -3.61 4.18
C PHE A 15 3.78 -2.11 4.01
N GLY A 16 3.08 -1.23 4.74
CA GLY A 16 3.20 0.21 4.61
C GLY A 16 2.52 0.80 3.38
N PHE A 17 1.48 0.15 2.89
CA PHE A 17 0.68 0.63 1.77
C PHE A 17 -0.75 0.94 2.22
N THR A 18 -1.24 2.08 1.75
CA THR A 18 -2.66 2.46 1.76
C THR A 18 -3.19 2.38 0.33
N PHE A 19 -4.47 2.69 0.13
CA PHE A 19 -5.04 2.88 -1.19
C PHE A 19 -5.46 4.33 -1.39
N ILE A 20 -5.45 4.75 -2.64
CA ILE A 20 -6.15 5.94 -3.09
C ILE A 20 -7.20 5.53 -4.11
N GLU A 21 -8.35 6.21 -4.09
CA GLU A 21 -9.36 6.07 -5.13
C GLU A 21 -9.05 7.06 -6.25
N LYS A 22 -8.76 6.53 -7.44
CA LYS A 22 -8.54 7.30 -8.65
C LYS A 22 -9.30 6.65 -9.79
N ASP A 23 -10.14 7.41 -10.48
CA ASP A 23 -10.95 6.89 -11.60
C ASP A 23 -11.77 5.63 -11.20
N GLU A 24 -12.35 5.65 -10.00
CA GLU A 24 -13.08 4.53 -9.39
C GLU A 24 -12.26 3.24 -9.16
N LEU A 25 -10.95 3.31 -9.31
CA LEU A 25 -9.99 2.24 -9.06
C LEU A 25 -9.21 2.53 -7.78
N GLN A 26 -9.05 1.51 -6.95
CA GLN A 26 -8.17 1.59 -5.79
C GLN A 26 -6.74 1.27 -6.20
N LEU A 27 -5.88 2.28 -6.10
CA LEU A 27 -4.46 2.17 -6.42
C LEU A 27 -3.65 2.12 -5.12
N PRO A 28 -2.70 1.18 -4.97
CA PRO A 28 -1.81 1.12 -3.82
C PRO A 28 -0.92 2.37 -3.78
N GLN A 29 -0.96 3.10 -2.67
CA GLN A 29 -0.05 4.20 -2.38
C GLN A 29 0.81 3.87 -1.17
N TYR A 30 2.11 4.15 -1.26
CA TYR A 30 3.02 3.96 -0.14
C TYR A 30 2.91 5.14 0.83
N VAL A 31 2.61 4.89 2.11
CA VAL A 31 2.37 5.98 3.08
C VAL A 31 3.61 6.82 3.37
N ILE A 32 4.81 6.28 3.12
CA ILE A 32 6.07 6.95 3.51
C ILE A 32 6.60 7.86 2.42
N CYS A 33 6.64 7.39 1.18
CA CYS A 33 7.14 8.15 0.04
C CYS A 33 6.02 8.72 -0.84
N MET A 34 4.76 8.55 -0.41
CA MET A 34 3.53 8.94 -1.12
C MET A 34 3.44 8.43 -2.57
N LYS A 35 4.26 7.44 -2.93
CA LYS A 35 4.34 6.91 -4.28
C LYS A 35 3.14 6.03 -4.56
N VAL A 36 2.38 6.41 -5.58
CA VAL A 36 1.26 5.61 -6.10
C VAL A 36 1.81 4.58 -7.07
N LEU A 37 1.45 3.32 -6.88
CA LEU A 37 1.77 2.23 -7.78
C LEU A 37 0.51 1.80 -8.53
N CYS A 38 0.70 1.16 -9.69
CA CYS A 38 -0.41 0.59 -10.45
C CYS A 38 -1.11 -0.53 -9.66
N ASN A 39 -2.37 -0.81 -10.00
CA ASN A 39 -3.15 -1.90 -9.42
C ASN A 39 -2.42 -3.27 -9.51
N ASP A 40 -1.69 -3.53 -10.60
CA ASP A 40 -0.90 -4.78 -10.76
C ASP A 40 0.27 -4.91 -9.77
N SER A 41 0.60 -3.84 -9.05
CA SER A 41 1.59 -3.83 -7.96
C SER A 41 0.97 -4.15 -6.60
N MET A 42 -0.36 -4.28 -6.49
CA MET A 42 -1.03 -4.75 -5.25
C MET A 42 -0.70 -6.19 -4.86
N ARG A 43 0.06 -6.92 -5.70
CA ARG A 43 0.51 -8.28 -5.37
C ARG A 43 1.44 -8.21 -4.14
N PRO A 44 1.20 -9.00 -3.08
CA PRO A 44 1.97 -8.90 -1.83
C PRO A 44 3.48 -9.03 -2.04
N ASN A 45 3.93 -9.96 -2.90
CA ASN A 45 5.35 -10.12 -3.23
C ASN A 45 5.98 -8.85 -3.85
N ARG A 46 5.21 -8.08 -4.62
CA ARG A 46 5.69 -6.82 -5.22
C ARG A 46 5.75 -5.70 -4.19
N LEU A 47 4.74 -5.60 -3.33
CA LEU A 47 4.72 -4.64 -2.21
C LEU A 47 5.88 -4.89 -1.24
N GLU A 48 6.10 -6.14 -0.85
CA GLU A 48 7.20 -6.51 0.05
C GLU A 48 8.56 -6.24 -0.58
N ARG A 49 8.75 -6.62 -1.86
CA ARG A 49 10.00 -6.32 -2.57
C ARG A 49 10.24 -4.82 -2.67
N HIS A 50 9.21 -4.03 -2.98
CA HIS A 50 9.32 -2.57 -3.06
C HIS A 50 9.71 -1.96 -1.71
N LEU A 51 9.05 -2.38 -0.62
CA LEU A 51 9.38 -2.00 0.75
C LEU A 51 10.86 -2.33 1.06
N ARG A 52 11.32 -3.55 0.78
CA ARG A 52 12.71 -3.96 1.01
C ARG A 52 13.73 -3.16 0.19
N GLN A 53 13.41 -2.84 -1.06
CA GLN A 53 14.32 -2.15 -1.98
C GLN A 53 14.37 -0.64 -1.76
N GLN A 54 13.23 0.00 -1.49
CA GLN A 54 13.16 1.45 -1.32
C GLN A 54 13.48 1.84 0.12
N GLN A 55 12.92 1.13 1.09
CA GLN A 55 13.02 1.45 2.51
C GLN A 55 13.34 0.18 3.34
N PRO A 56 14.58 -0.35 3.23
CA PRO A 56 15.01 -1.51 4.02
C PRO A 56 14.89 -1.28 5.53
N THR A 57 14.99 -0.04 6.00
CA THR A 57 14.80 0.36 7.40
C THR A 57 13.37 0.19 7.90
N LEU A 58 12.39 0.16 6.99
CA LEU A 58 10.97 0.03 7.31
C LEU A 58 10.47 -1.41 7.26
N VAL A 59 11.27 -2.33 6.71
CA VAL A 59 10.99 -3.78 6.75
C VAL A 59 10.89 -4.27 8.20
N LEU A 60 11.61 -3.64 9.12
CA LEU A 60 11.59 -3.94 10.55
C LEU A 60 10.52 -3.17 11.33
N LYS A 61 9.78 -2.25 10.68
CA LYS A 61 8.75 -1.45 11.34
C LYS A 61 7.40 -2.18 11.28
N THR A 62 6.65 -2.08 12.37
CA THR A 62 5.33 -2.70 12.51
C THR A 62 4.26 -1.90 11.77
N LYS A 63 3.11 -2.53 11.52
CA LYS A 63 1.91 -1.89 10.96
C LYS A 63 1.54 -0.58 11.66
N ASP A 64 1.73 -0.51 12.99
CA ASP A 64 1.44 0.67 13.81
C ASP A 64 2.26 1.89 13.38
N PHE A 65 3.52 1.69 12.98
CA PHE A 65 4.35 2.78 12.46
C PHE A 65 3.75 3.39 11.18
N PHE A 66 3.25 2.53 10.29
CA PHE A 66 2.64 2.96 9.03
C PHE A 66 1.28 3.62 9.23
N LEU A 67 0.47 3.13 10.18
CA LEU A 67 -0.78 3.76 10.59
C LEU A 67 -0.57 5.16 11.18
N LEU A 68 0.43 5.32 12.06
CA LEU A 68 0.79 6.62 12.62
C LEU A 68 1.24 7.61 11.53
N LYS A 69 1.96 7.12 10.52
CA LYS A 69 2.40 7.94 9.38
C LYS A 69 1.30 8.27 8.36
N GLN A 70 0.22 7.49 8.31
CA GLN A 70 -0.92 7.78 7.43
C GLN A 70 -1.69 9.04 7.87
N ASN A 71 -1.65 9.38 9.16
CA ASN A 71 -2.48 10.41 9.78
C ASN A 71 -1.84 11.80 9.86
N HIS A 72 -0.76 12.06 9.14
CA HIS A 72 0.07 13.27 9.30
C HIS A 72 0.57 13.83 7.97
#